data_AF-A0A0L0BW62-F1
#
_entry.id   AF-A0A0L0BW62-F1
#
_cell.length_a   1.000
_cell.length_b   1.000
_cell.length_c   1.000
_cell.angle_alpha   90.00
_cell.angle_beta   90.00
_cell.angle_gamma   90.00
#
_symmetry.space_group_name_H-M   'P 1'
#
loop_
_entity.id
_entity.type
_entity.pdbx_description
1 polymer ?
#
loop_
_entity_poly.entity_id
_entity_poly.type
_entity_poly.pdbx_seq_one_letter_code
_entity_poly.pdbx_strand_id
1 'polypeptide(L)'
;MFTICPVILKKQLLRRCLMTTTAPGLFILVSFLIYFNVMLIGIELELKYKFLAAMFLMTIQIKFLEYGIYVQLIYEYLSMLLESLRCLKENVNRSAERKQSMDWSFCKYFKQNQACLQETWLLVYRLEQYFAWPILLLFLYNGIIILCTVSWAYVRYIYETEFVYQIIRLAYISLVLLNMLLLCYLTQKCINQYKKFSNILLNLKLYPHDKQMIMIVKEYSQQLMHQPILFSCNGYININHMFYGKALLLILTYVIILVQFKLTDWFITETSVLIVRPTLIIAKRRLN
;
A
#
# COMPACT_ATOMS: atom_id res chain seq x y z
N MET A 1 -26.01 24.86 24.24
CA MET A 1 -25.24 23.95 25.11
C MET A 1 -24.68 22.77 24.29
N PHE A 2 -23.89 23.04 23.24
CA PHE A 2 -23.23 22.04 22.40
C PHE A 2 -21.96 22.66 21.81
N THR A 3 -21.01 22.94 22.69
CA THR A 3 -19.72 23.50 22.30
C THR A 3 -18.65 22.67 23.02
N ILE A 4 -17.70 22.13 22.24
CA ILE A 4 -16.40 21.59 22.68
C ILE A 4 -16.33 20.06 22.98
N CYS A 5 -17.43 19.35 23.24
CA CYS A 5 -17.35 17.95 23.66
C CYS A 5 -16.84 16.90 22.63
N PRO A 6 -17.06 16.99 21.29
CA PRO A 6 -16.67 15.88 20.40
C PRO A 6 -15.21 15.91 19.93
N VAL A 7 -14.50 17.05 20.03
CA VAL A 7 -13.12 17.18 19.51
C VAL A 7 -12.09 16.64 20.50
N ILE A 8 -12.31 16.83 21.81
CA ILE A 8 -11.40 16.37 22.88
C ILE A 8 -11.62 14.89 23.19
N LEU A 9 -12.88 14.44 23.23
CA LEU A 9 -13.23 13.03 23.44
C LEU A 9 -12.76 12.15 22.27
N LYS A 10 -12.74 12.68 21.03
CA LYS A 10 -12.18 11.99 19.85
C LYS A 10 -10.66 11.91 19.85
N LYS A 11 -9.93 12.87 20.47
CA LYS A 11 -8.46 12.84 20.54
C LYS A 11 -7.93 11.65 21.36
N GLN A 12 -8.65 11.23 22.40
CA GLN A 12 -8.34 10.04 23.19
C GLN A 12 -8.70 8.74 22.44
N LEU A 13 -9.81 8.70 21.71
CA LEU A 13 -10.18 7.57 20.85
C LEU A 13 -9.21 7.39 19.67
N LEU A 14 -8.75 8.49 19.07
CA LEU A 14 -7.71 8.53 18.04
C LEU A 14 -6.42 7.88 18.55
N ARG A 15 -5.98 8.26 19.75
CA ARG A 15 -4.79 7.71 20.42
C ARG A 15 -4.96 6.22 20.73
N ARG A 16 -6.15 5.80 21.17
CA ARG A 16 -6.46 4.39 21.44
C ARG A 16 -6.47 3.56 20.16
N CYS A 17 -7.12 4.02 19.09
CA CYS A 17 -7.23 3.31 17.81
C CYS A 17 -5.87 3.21 17.08
N LEU A 18 -5.07 4.29 17.11
CA LEU A 18 -3.71 4.30 16.57
C LEU A 18 -2.80 3.31 17.31
N MET A 19 -2.99 3.13 18.62
CA MET A 19 -2.19 2.20 19.44
C MET A 19 -2.67 0.74 19.40
N THR A 20 -3.94 0.45 19.15
CA THR A 20 -4.47 -0.90 19.44
C THR A 20 -4.47 -1.89 18.28
N THR A 21 -4.33 -1.50 17.01
CA THR A 21 -4.46 -2.51 15.91
C THR A 21 -3.50 -2.39 14.73
N THR A 22 -3.28 -1.21 14.14
CA THR A 22 -2.53 -1.12 12.86
C THR A 22 -1.06 -0.75 13.02
N ALA A 23 -0.73 0.19 13.90
CA ALA A 23 0.65 0.57 14.17
C ALA A 23 1.52 -0.58 14.70
N PRO A 24 1.14 -1.32 15.78
CA PRO A 24 1.98 -2.42 16.28
C PRO A 24 2.21 -3.51 15.23
N GLY A 25 1.22 -3.80 14.37
CA GLY A 25 1.38 -4.72 13.25
C GLY A 25 2.42 -4.27 12.24
N LEU A 26 2.47 -2.96 11.90
CA LEU A 26 3.50 -2.38 11.05
C LEU A 26 4.90 -2.50 11.68
N PHE A 27 5.04 -2.21 12.98
CA PHE A 27 6.32 -2.35 13.69
C PHE A 27 6.81 -3.80 13.71
N ILE A 28 5.91 -4.75 13.99
CA ILE A 28 6.23 -6.18 13.99
C ILE A 28 6.67 -6.62 12.60
N LEU A 29 5.92 -6.26 11.55
CA LEU A 29 6.25 -6.61 10.18
C LEU A 29 7.62 -6.08 9.74
N VAL A 30 7.89 -4.81 10.01
CA VAL A 30 9.17 -4.17 9.67
C VAL A 30 10.33 -4.79 10.46
N SER A 31 10.10 -5.15 11.73
CA SER A 31 11.12 -5.85 12.54
C SER A 31 11.47 -7.22 11.96
N PHE A 32 10.46 -7.99 11.53
CA PHE A 32 10.70 -9.25 10.82
C PHE A 32 11.41 -9.04 9.48
N LEU A 33 11.04 -8.02 8.69
CA LEU A 33 11.75 -7.69 7.44
C LEU A 33 13.23 -7.44 7.69
N ILE A 34 13.57 -6.63 8.70
CA ILE A 34 14.95 -6.31 9.03
C ILE A 34 15.69 -7.58 9.45
N TYR A 35 15.08 -8.40 10.32
CA TYR A 35 15.66 -9.66 10.77
C TYR A 35 15.98 -10.61 9.61
N PHE A 36 15.00 -10.89 8.74
CA PHE A 36 15.20 -11.77 7.59
C PHE A 36 16.18 -11.19 6.57
N ASN A 37 16.17 -9.86 6.34
CA ASN A 37 17.16 -9.22 5.48
C ASN A 37 18.58 -9.45 5.99
N VAL A 38 18.84 -9.25 7.28
CA VAL A 38 20.18 -9.46 7.87
C VAL A 38 20.61 -10.92 7.75
N MET A 39 19.68 -11.86 7.93
CA MET A 39 19.95 -13.30 7.78
C MET A 39 20.26 -13.69 6.32
N LEU A 40 19.59 -13.07 5.35
CA LEU A 40 19.72 -13.39 3.92
C LEU A 40 20.87 -12.67 3.22
N ILE A 41 21.40 -11.57 3.76
CA ILE A 41 22.59 -10.91 3.19
C ILE A 41 23.75 -11.91 3.23
N GLY A 42 24.18 -12.32 2.03
CA GLY A 42 25.08 -13.44 1.78
C GLY A 42 26.34 -13.45 2.64
N ILE A 43 26.83 -14.66 2.88
CA ILE A 43 28.06 -14.94 3.65
C ILE A 43 29.31 -14.50 2.87
N GLU A 44 29.21 -14.37 1.55
CA GLU A 44 30.33 -14.10 0.64
C GLU A 44 30.64 -12.61 0.40
N LEU A 45 29.83 -11.69 0.94
CA LEU A 45 30.09 -10.25 0.81
C LEU A 45 31.10 -9.78 1.86
N GLU A 46 32.07 -8.95 1.48
CA GLU A 46 32.98 -8.36 2.47
C GLU A 46 32.19 -7.59 3.55
N LEU A 47 32.68 -7.68 4.79
CA LEU A 47 31.98 -7.17 5.98
C LEU A 47 31.61 -5.68 5.88
N LYS A 48 32.42 -4.88 5.19
CA LYS A 48 32.17 -3.45 4.95
C LYS A 48 30.92 -3.22 4.09
N TYR A 49 30.80 -3.90 2.95
CA TYR A 49 29.65 -3.76 2.06
C TYR A 49 28.39 -4.34 2.67
N LYS A 50 28.53 -5.43 3.44
CA LYS A 50 27.42 -6.02 4.20
C LYS A 50 26.84 -5.06 5.23
N PHE A 51 27.71 -4.39 5.99
CA PHE A 51 27.28 -3.39 6.97
C PHE A 51 26.61 -2.18 6.31
N LEU A 52 27.22 -1.64 5.24
CA LEU A 52 26.67 -0.50 4.51
C LEU A 52 25.30 -0.81 3.91
N ALA A 53 25.14 -1.98 3.29
CA ALA A 53 23.86 -2.44 2.76
C ALA A 53 22.82 -2.56 3.88
N ALA A 54 23.14 -3.22 4.99
CA ALA A 54 22.22 -3.36 6.12
C ALA A 54 21.75 -2.00 6.66
N MET A 55 22.65 -1.01 6.80
CA MET A 55 22.29 0.34 7.26
C MET A 55 21.37 1.07 6.29
N PHE A 56 21.65 0.99 4.99
CA PHE A 56 20.81 1.60 3.96
C PHE A 56 19.40 0.98 3.97
N LEU A 57 19.32 -0.35 4.09
CA LEU A 57 18.07 -1.08 4.14
C LEU A 57 17.25 -0.76 5.37
N MET A 58 17.88 -0.74 6.55
CA MET A 58 17.19 -0.31 7.77
C MET A 58 16.64 1.11 7.63
N THR A 59 17.40 2.03 7.03
CA THR A 59 16.95 3.41 6.82
C THR A 59 15.71 3.48 5.93
N ILE A 60 15.69 2.73 4.81
CA ILE A 60 14.53 2.66 3.92
C ILE A 60 13.31 2.06 4.63
N GLN A 61 13.49 0.99 5.41
CA GLN A 61 12.39 0.34 6.13
C GLN A 61 11.83 1.21 7.26
N ILE A 62 12.68 2.00 7.94
CA ILE A 62 12.24 3.00 8.92
C ILE A 62 11.42 4.10 8.23
N LYS A 63 11.85 4.57 7.05
CA LYS A 63 11.10 5.58 6.29
C LYS A 63 9.76 5.06 5.79
N PHE A 64 9.70 3.79 5.42
CA PHE A 64 8.44 3.12 5.10
C PHE A 64 7.49 3.11 6.30
N LEU A 65 7.99 2.73 7.47
CA LEU A 65 7.21 2.69 8.71
C LEU A 65 6.68 4.09 9.06
N GLU A 66 7.54 5.10 8.98
CA GLU A 66 7.19 6.50 9.20
C GLU A 66 6.05 6.94 8.25
N TYR A 67 6.18 6.66 6.95
CA TYR A 67 5.15 6.96 5.96
C TYR A 67 3.83 6.23 6.25
N GLY A 68 3.87 4.93 6.57
CA GLY A 68 2.69 4.14 6.91
C GLY A 68 1.93 4.70 8.12
N ILE A 69 2.65 5.16 9.15
CA ILE A 69 2.06 5.82 10.33
C ILE A 69 1.36 7.12 9.93
N TYR A 70 1.99 7.95 9.08
CA TYR A 70 1.36 9.19 8.63
C TYR A 70 0.12 8.94 7.77
N VAL A 71 0.15 7.97 6.85
CA VAL A 71 -1.04 7.60 6.05
C VAL A 71 -2.18 7.13 6.96
N GLN A 72 -1.87 6.34 7.99
CA GLN A 72 -2.86 5.92 8.98
C GLN A 72 -3.42 7.12 9.77
N LEU A 73 -2.59 8.11 10.12
CA LEU A 73 -3.04 9.34 10.79
C LEU A 73 -3.98 10.15 9.89
N ILE A 74 -3.67 10.27 8.59
CA ILE A 74 -4.53 10.90 7.59
C ILE A 74 -5.87 10.15 7.49
N TYR A 75 -5.86 8.83 7.44
CA TYR A 75 -7.08 8.01 7.40
C TYR A 75 -8.00 8.31 8.58
N GLU A 76 -7.44 8.37 9.79
CA GLU A 76 -8.22 8.65 10.99
C GLU A 76 -8.76 10.08 11.00
N TYR A 77 -7.96 11.04 10.56
CA TYR A 77 -8.41 12.44 10.41
C TYR A 77 -9.56 12.57 9.41
N LEU A 78 -9.45 11.93 8.24
CA LEU A 78 -10.53 11.86 7.25
C LEU A 78 -11.78 11.19 7.83
N SER A 79 -11.62 10.11 8.60
CA SER A 79 -12.74 9.41 9.23
C SER A 79 -13.46 10.30 10.26
N MET A 80 -12.71 11.10 11.02
CA MET A 80 -13.29 12.08 11.96
C MET A 80 -14.07 13.18 11.24
N LEU A 81 -13.52 13.73 10.16
CA LEU A 81 -14.17 14.75 9.35
C LEU A 81 -15.44 14.20 8.69
N LEU A 82 -15.37 12.97 8.16
CA LEU A 82 -16.50 12.29 7.54
C LEU A 82 -17.64 12.11 8.55
N GLU A 83 -17.32 11.70 9.78
CA GLU A 83 -18.31 11.53 10.84
C GLU A 83 -18.96 12.87 11.24
N SER A 84 -18.16 13.94 11.33
CA SER A 84 -18.74 15.28 11.58
C SER A 84 -19.67 15.73 10.45
N LEU A 85 -19.35 15.39 9.20
CA LEU A 85 -20.21 15.66 8.05
C LEU A 85 -21.50 14.82 8.08
N ARG A 86 -21.44 13.56 8.55
CA ARG A 86 -22.64 12.73 8.74
C ARG A 86 -23.58 13.32 9.79
N CYS A 87 -23.05 13.74 10.94
CA CYS A 87 -23.87 14.39 11.96
C CYS A 87 -24.53 15.67 11.42
N LEU A 88 -23.77 16.46 10.65
CA LEU A 88 -24.31 17.66 9.99
C LEU A 88 -25.42 17.30 9.00
N LYS A 89 -25.21 16.30 8.15
CA LYS A 89 -26.21 15.80 7.21
C LYS A 89 -27.49 15.38 7.92
N GLU A 90 -27.38 14.63 9.00
CA GLU A 90 -28.55 14.13 9.72
C GLU A 90 -29.36 15.28 10.33
N ASN A 91 -28.68 16.27 10.92
CA ASN A 91 -29.33 17.45 11.47
C ASN A 91 -29.99 18.31 10.37
N VAL A 92 -29.33 18.50 9.24
CA VAL A 92 -29.89 19.24 8.09
C VAL A 92 -31.12 18.53 7.53
N ASN A 93 -31.07 17.22 7.35
CA ASN A 93 -32.20 16.44 6.84
C ASN A 93 -33.41 16.53 7.79
N ARG A 94 -33.21 16.47 9.10
CA ARG A 94 -34.28 16.65 10.10
C ARG A 94 -34.89 18.06 10.04
N SER A 95 -34.08 19.10 9.86
CA SER A 95 -34.58 20.48 9.73
C SER A 95 -35.37 20.68 8.44
N ALA A 96 -34.91 20.09 7.33
CA ALA A 96 -35.60 20.12 6.05
C ALA A 96 -36.97 19.41 6.11
N GLU A 97 -37.07 18.26 6.81
CA GLU A 97 -38.33 17.55 7.03
C GLU A 97 -39.34 18.37 7.84
N ARG A 98 -38.86 19.17 8.80
CA ARG A 98 -39.68 20.09 9.60
C ARG A 98 -40.06 21.38 8.86
N LYS A 99 -39.60 21.57 7.62
CA LYS A 99 -39.74 22.82 6.82
C LYS A 99 -39.29 24.06 7.60
N GLN A 100 -38.31 23.91 8.49
CA GLN A 100 -37.80 25.00 9.31
C GLN A 100 -36.69 25.73 8.57
N SER A 101 -36.68 27.07 8.62
CA SER A 101 -35.58 27.86 8.05
C SER A 101 -34.23 27.41 8.63
N MET A 102 -33.28 27.13 7.74
CA MET A 102 -31.94 26.67 8.12
C MET A 102 -31.22 27.73 8.96
N ASP A 103 -30.70 27.33 10.12
CA ASP A 103 -29.88 28.21 10.95
C ASP A 103 -28.51 28.48 10.28
N TRP A 104 -28.03 29.72 10.38
CA TRP A 104 -26.72 30.14 9.87
C TRP A 104 -25.56 29.33 10.46
N SER A 105 -25.76 28.76 11.65
CA SER A 105 -24.81 27.86 12.29
C SER A 105 -24.43 26.66 11.40
N PHE A 106 -25.39 26.08 10.65
CA PHE A 106 -25.11 24.98 9.73
C PHE A 106 -24.17 25.40 8.61
N CYS A 107 -24.43 26.54 7.97
CA CYS A 107 -23.56 27.08 6.92
C CYS A 107 -22.12 27.26 7.42
N LYS A 108 -21.96 27.76 8.65
CA LYS A 108 -20.64 27.92 9.29
C LYS A 108 -19.94 26.57 9.49
N TYR A 109 -20.65 25.54 9.95
CA TYR A 109 -20.07 24.22 10.16
C TYR A 109 -19.68 23.51 8.86
N PHE A 110 -20.45 23.66 7.78
CA PHE A 110 -20.09 23.11 6.47
C PHE A 110 -18.81 23.77 5.93
N LYS A 111 -18.70 25.10 5.99
CA LYS A 111 -17.49 25.83 5.60
C LYS A 111 -16.28 25.43 6.45
N GLN A 112 -16.47 25.23 7.75
CA GLN A 112 -15.38 24.79 8.63
C GLN A 112 -14.92 23.37 8.26
N ASN A 113 -15.84 22.44 8.01
CA ASN A 113 -15.50 21.09 7.59
C ASN A 113 -14.76 21.08 6.24
N GLN A 114 -15.22 21.90 5.29
CA GLN A 114 -14.59 22.11 3.99
C GLN A 114 -13.16 22.65 4.12
N ALA A 115 -12.94 23.66 4.97
CA ALA A 115 -11.61 24.22 5.22
C ALA A 115 -10.66 23.18 5.83
N CYS A 116 -11.11 22.42 6.83
CA CYS A 116 -10.30 21.33 7.40
C CYS A 116 -9.95 20.25 6.36
N LEU A 117 -10.87 19.95 5.44
CA LEU A 117 -10.58 19.00 4.36
C LEU A 117 -9.53 19.55 3.39
N GLN A 118 -9.57 20.85 3.08
CA GLN A 118 -8.58 21.52 2.25
C GLN A 118 -7.18 21.45 2.89
N GLU A 119 -7.09 21.71 4.20
CA GLU A 119 -5.83 21.57 4.95
C GLU A 119 -5.31 20.14 4.93
N THR A 120 -6.21 19.16 5.04
CA THR A 120 -5.84 17.73 4.92
C THR A 120 -5.28 17.41 3.55
N TRP A 121 -5.92 17.92 2.49
CA TRP A 121 -5.45 17.71 1.12
C TRP A 121 -4.05 18.30 0.91
N LEU A 122 -3.81 19.52 1.40
CA LEU A 122 -2.48 20.14 1.36
C LEU A 122 -1.44 19.34 2.17
N LEU A 123 -1.83 18.81 3.33
CA LEU A 123 -0.96 17.96 4.15
C LEU A 123 -0.57 16.69 3.41
N VAL A 124 -1.53 16.02 2.77
CA VAL A 124 -1.26 14.84 1.93
C VAL A 124 -0.30 15.23 0.81
N TYR A 125 -0.55 16.33 0.10
CA TYR A 125 0.31 16.78 -0.99
C TYR A 125 1.77 17.02 -0.54
N ARG A 126 1.98 17.65 0.62
CA ARG A 126 3.35 17.85 1.16
C ARG A 126 3.98 16.53 1.58
N LEU A 127 3.18 15.63 2.14
CA LEU A 127 3.62 14.31 2.56
C LEU A 127 4.06 13.45 1.36
N GLU A 128 3.31 13.49 0.26
CA GLU A 128 3.66 12.87 -1.02
C GLU A 128 5.04 13.32 -1.49
N GLN A 129 5.27 14.64 -1.52
CA GLN A 129 6.52 15.22 -2.01
C GLN A 129 7.72 14.81 -1.16
N TYR A 130 7.55 14.80 0.16
CA TYR A 130 8.62 14.45 1.09
C TYR A 130 8.99 12.96 1.02
N PHE A 131 8.00 12.07 0.88
CA PHE A 131 8.26 10.62 0.85
C PHE A 131 8.35 10.01 -0.57
N ALA A 132 8.20 10.80 -1.63
CA ALA A 132 8.21 10.30 -3.01
C ALA A 132 9.44 9.44 -3.32
N TRP A 133 10.65 9.93 -3.03
CA TRP A 133 11.89 9.21 -3.28
C TRP A 133 12.08 7.97 -2.39
N PRO A 134 11.92 8.05 -1.05
CA PRO A 134 12.01 6.88 -0.19
C PRO A 134 11.06 5.74 -0.59
N ILE A 135 9.81 6.04 -0.92
CA ILE A 135 8.83 5.03 -1.28
C ILE A 135 9.12 4.44 -2.66
N LEU A 136 9.51 5.27 -3.62
CA LEU A 136 9.91 4.81 -4.95
C LEU A 136 11.11 3.85 -4.87
N LEU A 137 12.14 4.22 -4.10
CA LEU A 137 13.31 3.36 -3.87
C LEU A 137 12.93 2.06 -3.18
N LEU A 138 12.02 2.10 -2.20
CA LEU A 138 11.52 0.90 -1.54
C LEU A 138 10.84 -0.05 -2.52
N PHE A 139 9.95 0.45 -3.38
CA PHE A 139 9.25 -0.39 -4.36
C PHE A 139 10.21 -1.00 -5.38
N LEU A 140 11.16 -0.23 -5.89
CA LEU A 140 12.20 -0.74 -6.79
C LEU A 140 13.07 -1.79 -6.10
N TYR A 141 13.54 -1.51 -4.89
CA TYR A 141 14.36 -2.42 -4.11
C TYR A 141 13.64 -3.74 -3.84
N ASN A 142 12.40 -3.68 -3.32
CA ASN A 142 11.61 -4.87 -3.06
C ASN A 142 11.33 -5.67 -4.35
N GLY A 143 11.08 -4.99 -5.47
CA GLY A 143 10.91 -5.64 -6.77
C GLY A 143 12.16 -6.40 -7.22
N ILE A 144 13.33 -5.75 -7.15
CA ILE A 144 14.63 -6.37 -7.50
C ILE A 144 14.92 -7.55 -6.59
N ILE A 145 14.71 -7.43 -5.27
CA ILE A 145 14.89 -8.55 -4.34
C ILE A 145 14.02 -9.73 -4.74
N ILE A 146 12.73 -9.52 -5.03
CA ILE A 146 11.83 -10.62 -5.36
C ILE A 146 12.35 -11.33 -6.61
N LEU A 147 12.69 -10.59 -7.67
CA LEU A 147 13.23 -11.16 -8.90
C LEU A 147 14.54 -11.92 -8.64
N CYS A 148 15.48 -11.32 -7.91
CA CYS A 148 16.73 -11.96 -7.52
C CYS A 148 16.48 -13.22 -6.70
N THR A 149 15.63 -13.17 -5.68
CA THR A 149 15.36 -14.31 -4.78
C THR A 149 14.70 -15.46 -5.55
N VAL A 150 13.78 -15.15 -6.47
CA VAL A 150 13.16 -16.13 -7.37
C VAL A 150 14.20 -16.74 -8.32
N SER A 151 15.05 -15.92 -8.93
CA SER A 151 16.14 -16.37 -9.79
C SER A 151 17.15 -17.26 -9.05
N TRP A 152 17.55 -16.86 -7.85
CA TRP A 152 18.42 -17.66 -6.99
C TRP A 152 17.77 -18.96 -6.54
N ALA A 153 16.47 -18.94 -6.23
CA ALA A 153 15.71 -20.16 -5.94
C ALA A 153 15.66 -21.11 -7.15
N TYR A 154 15.53 -20.56 -8.36
CA TYR A 154 15.60 -21.33 -9.61
C TYR A 154 16.95 -22.03 -9.78
N VAL A 155 18.06 -21.30 -9.66
CA VAL A 155 19.42 -21.84 -9.83
C VAL A 155 19.75 -22.86 -8.73
N ARG A 156 19.48 -22.55 -7.45
CA ARG A 156 19.86 -23.44 -6.34
C ARG A 156 18.94 -24.63 -6.13
N TYR A 157 17.72 -24.65 -6.66
CA TYR A 157 16.92 -25.89 -6.69
C TYR A 157 17.67 -27.05 -7.36
N ILE A 158 18.62 -26.75 -8.27
CA ILE A 158 19.45 -27.73 -8.94
C ILE A 158 20.56 -28.29 -8.02
N TYR A 159 20.96 -27.57 -6.97
CA TYR A 159 22.17 -27.86 -6.18
C TYR A 159 21.97 -28.01 -4.66
N GLU A 160 20.82 -27.62 -4.10
CA GLU A 160 20.62 -27.45 -2.65
C GLU A 160 19.53 -28.40 -2.11
N THR A 161 19.93 -29.35 -1.23
CA THR A 161 19.07 -30.43 -0.70
C THR A 161 18.33 -30.07 0.60
N GLU A 162 18.64 -28.95 1.24
CA GLU A 162 18.05 -28.59 2.54
C GLU A 162 16.75 -27.77 2.40
N PHE A 163 15.63 -28.42 2.75
CA PHE A 163 14.27 -27.86 2.72
C PHE A 163 14.11 -26.56 3.55
N VAL A 164 14.91 -26.39 4.61
CA VAL A 164 14.82 -25.25 5.54
C VAL A 164 15.10 -23.91 4.84
N TYR A 165 16.14 -23.83 4.00
CA TYR A 165 16.49 -22.59 3.30
C TYR A 165 15.44 -22.19 2.26
N GLN A 166 14.77 -23.17 1.64
CA GLN A 166 13.69 -22.91 0.69
C GLN A 166 12.48 -22.27 1.38
N ILE A 167 12.09 -22.78 2.56
CA ILE A 167 11.03 -22.20 3.37
C ILE A 167 11.37 -20.77 3.79
N ILE A 168 12.60 -20.51 4.24
CA ILE A 168 13.03 -19.17 4.68
C ILE A 168 12.92 -18.16 3.54
N ARG A 169 13.34 -18.53 2.31
CA ARG A 169 13.23 -17.64 1.15
C ARG A 169 11.78 -17.38 0.75
N LEU A 170 10.93 -18.41 0.77
CA LEU A 170 9.50 -18.26 0.46
C LEU A 170 8.79 -17.40 1.51
N ALA A 171 9.12 -17.59 2.80
CA ALA A 171 8.63 -16.76 3.89
C ALA A 171 9.06 -15.30 3.71
N TYR A 172 10.31 -15.06 3.33
CA TYR A 172 10.81 -13.71 3.09
C TYR A 172 10.13 -13.03 1.89
N ILE A 173 9.96 -13.71 0.75
CA ILE A 173 9.20 -13.18 -0.39
C ILE A 173 7.77 -12.84 0.02
N SER A 174 7.10 -13.74 0.75
CA SER A 174 5.75 -13.51 1.26
C SER A 174 5.69 -12.27 2.15
N LEU A 175 6.69 -12.07 3.00
CA LEU A 175 6.77 -10.95 3.92
C LEU A 175 7.02 -9.62 3.19
N VAL A 176 7.86 -9.61 2.15
CA VAL A 176 8.07 -8.44 1.27
C VAL A 176 6.79 -8.10 0.49
N LEU A 177 6.06 -9.10 -0.02
CA LEU A 177 4.78 -8.91 -0.69
C LEU A 177 3.72 -8.34 0.26
N LEU A 178 3.63 -8.87 1.48
CA LEU A 178 2.71 -8.38 2.50
C LEU A 178 3.01 -6.93 2.88
N ASN A 179 4.29 -6.55 2.94
CA ASN A 179 4.72 -5.18 3.19
C ASN A 179 4.23 -4.21 2.11
N MET A 180 4.40 -4.59 0.84
CA MET A 180 3.90 -3.78 -0.29
C MET A 180 2.36 -3.73 -0.32
N LEU A 181 1.70 -4.85 -0.04
CA LEU A 181 0.24 -4.93 0.05
C LEU A 181 -0.31 -4.00 1.13
N LEU A 182 0.29 -4.01 2.33
CA LEU A 182 -0.18 -3.23 3.47
C LEU A 182 -0.16 -1.73 3.17
N LEU A 183 0.89 -1.24 2.50
CA LEU A 183 0.97 0.16 2.12
C LEU A 183 -0.06 0.56 1.06
N CYS A 184 -0.22 -0.29 0.03
CA CYS A 184 -1.24 -0.11 -0.99
C CYS A 184 -2.65 -0.17 -0.39
N TYR A 185 -2.85 -0.98 0.66
CA TYR A 185 -4.09 -1.08 1.40
C TYR A 185 -4.39 0.19 2.20
N LEU A 186 -3.43 0.71 2.96
CA LEU A 186 -3.61 1.92 3.77
C LEU A 186 -3.96 3.14 2.90
N THR A 187 -3.22 3.32 1.81
CA THR A 187 -3.46 4.39 0.83
C THR A 187 -4.83 4.23 0.14
N GLN A 188 -5.19 3.02 -0.30
CA GLN A 188 -6.50 2.74 -0.87
C GLN A 188 -7.64 3.00 0.12
N LYS A 189 -7.43 2.68 1.40
CA LYS A 189 -8.38 2.93 2.48
C LYS A 189 -8.65 4.44 2.64
N CYS A 190 -7.61 5.26 2.58
CA CYS A 190 -7.73 6.73 2.59
C CYS A 190 -8.52 7.25 1.39
N ILE A 191 -8.17 6.81 0.17
CA ILE A 191 -8.87 7.19 -1.07
C ILE A 191 -10.36 6.83 -0.98
N ASN A 192 -10.67 5.63 -0.47
CA ASN A 192 -12.05 5.17 -0.32
C ASN A 192 -12.82 6.01 0.72
N GLN A 193 -12.20 6.44 1.82
CA GLN A 193 -12.85 7.35 2.77
C GLN A 193 -13.11 8.72 2.15
N TYR A 194 -12.14 9.26 1.40
CA TYR A 194 -12.30 10.54 0.73
C TYR A 194 -13.49 10.53 -0.26
N LYS A 195 -13.65 9.46 -1.04
CA LYS A 195 -14.79 9.30 -1.97
C LYS A 195 -16.16 9.31 -1.27
N LYS A 196 -16.24 8.88 0.00
CA LYS A 196 -17.50 8.89 0.76
C LYS A 196 -18.01 10.30 1.06
N PHE A 197 -17.13 11.31 1.13
CA PHE A 197 -17.57 12.71 1.31
C PHE A 197 -18.51 13.14 0.19
N SER A 198 -18.13 12.88 -1.06
CA SER A 198 -18.94 13.19 -2.23
C SER A 198 -20.30 12.52 -2.16
N ASN A 199 -20.35 11.23 -1.79
CA ASN A 199 -21.60 10.49 -1.69
C ASN A 199 -22.51 11.03 -0.55
N ILE A 200 -21.93 11.49 0.56
CA ILE A 200 -22.71 12.11 1.65
C ILE A 200 -23.32 13.43 1.18
N LEU A 201 -22.53 14.28 0.50
CA LEU A 201 -22.99 15.57 0.00
C LEU A 201 -24.10 15.42 -1.06
N LEU A 202 -23.97 14.47 -1.98
CA LEU A 202 -24.99 14.19 -3.00
C LEU A 202 -26.34 13.76 -2.39
N ASN A 203 -26.32 13.09 -1.25
CA ASN A 203 -27.51 12.57 -0.57
C ASN A 203 -28.07 13.53 0.50
N LEU A 204 -27.69 14.82 0.47
CA LEU A 204 -28.27 15.85 1.35
C LEU A 204 -29.67 16.24 0.85
N LYS A 205 -30.67 16.18 1.74
CA LYS A 205 -32.00 16.71 1.45
C LYS A 205 -32.00 18.21 1.80
N LEU A 206 -31.85 19.06 0.80
CA LEU A 206 -31.84 20.52 0.97
C LEU A 206 -33.24 21.10 0.76
N TYR A 207 -33.61 22.06 1.59
CA TYR A 207 -34.85 22.82 1.40
C TYR A 207 -34.64 23.87 0.30
N PRO A 208 -35.51 23.95 -0.73
CA PRO A 208 -35.24 24.72 -1.95
C PRO A 208 -35.17 26.24 -1.74
N HIS A 209 -35.72 26.77 -0.65
CA HIS A 209 -35.64 28.20 -0.34
C HIS A 209 -34.29 28.62 0.30
N ASP A 210 -33.47 27.67 0.76
CA ASP A 210 -32.17 27.95 1.38
C ASP A 210 -31.04 28.04 0.35
N LYS A 211 -31.09 29.07 -0.50
CA LYS A 211 -30.12 29.31 -1.59
C LYS A 211 -28.67 29.32 -1.11
N GLN A 212 -28.39 29.88 0.07
CA GLN A 212 -27.03 29.93 0.63
C GLN A 212 -26.46 28.54 0.90
N MET A 213 -27.26 27.64 1.48
CA MET A 213 -26.83 26.29 1.81
C MET A 213 -26.57 25.46 0.54
N ILE A 214 -27.43 25.61 -0.47
CA ILE A 214 -27.25 24.98 -1.78
C ILE A 214 -25.93 25.43 -2.41
N MET A 215 -25.61 26.72 -2.34
CA MET A 215 -24.35 27.25 -2.88
C MET A 215 -23.12 26.68 -2.17
N ILE A 216 -23.13 26.61 -0.84
CA ILE A 216 -22.02 26.04 -0.05
C ILE A 216 -21.81 24.56 -0.36
N VAL A 217 -22.89 23.77 -0.41
CA VAL A 217 -22.81 22.34 -0.73
C VAL A 217 -22.28 22.12 -2.15
N LYS A 218 -22.70 22.97 -3.10
CA LYS A 218 -22.19 22.93 -4.48
C LYS A 218 -20.69 23.24 -4.54
N GLU A 219 -20.26 24.30 -3.87
CA GLU A 219 -18.84 24.70 -3.79
C GLU A 219 -18.00 23.58 -3.16
N TYR A 220 -18.48 22.98 -2.07
CA TYR A 220 -17.81 21.86 -1.42
C TYR A 220 -17.73 20.64 -2.36
N SER A 221 -18.81 20.28 -3.05
CA SER A 221 -18.78 19.19 -4.03
C SER A 221 -17.80 19.46 -5.18
N GLN A 222 -17.71 20.70 -5.66
CA GLN A 222 -16.76 21.08 -6.70
C GLN A 222 -15.31 20.95 -6.22
N GLN A 223 -15.02 21.37 -4.98
CA GLN A 223 -13.70 21.20 -4.40
C GLN A 223 -13.29 19.71 -4.36
N LEU A 224 -14.20 18.81 -3.96
CA LEU A 224 -13.92 17.37 -3.92
C LEU A 224 -13.59 16.78 -5.30
N MET A 225 -14.20 17.32 -6.37
CA MET A 225 -13.92 16.90 -7.74
C MET A 225 -12.56 17.40 -8.24
N HIS A 226 -12.19 18.63 -7.90
CA HIS A 226 -10.94 19.24 -8.38
C HIS A 226 -9.70 18.84 -7.56
N GLN A 227 -9.87 18.41 -6.31
CA GLN A 227 -8.77 18.09 -5.39
C GLN A 227 -8.82 16.64 -4.91
N PRO A 228 -8.68 15.64 -5.81
CA PRO A 228 -8.66 14.25 -5.38
C PRO A 228 -7.45 14.00 -4.48
N ILE A 229 -7.66 13.25 -3.39
CA ILE A 229 -6.56 12.68 -2.63
C ILE A 229 -6.00 11.50 -3.43
N LEU A 230 -4.76 11.66 -3.88
CA LEU A 230 -3.99 10.64 -4.58
C LEU A 230 -2.75 10.35 -3.76
N PHE A 231 -2.35 9.08 -3.74
CA PHE A 231 -1.08 8.68 -3.18
C PHE A 231 -0.12 8.31 -4.30
N SER A 232 0.87 9.14 -4.59
CA SER A 232 1.78 9.02 -5.72
C SER A 232 3.24 9.32 -5.35
N CYS A 233 4.16 8.60 -5.98
CA CYS A 233 5.59 8.91 -5.91
C CYS A 233 5.90 10.00 -6.95
N ASN A 234 5.56 11.26 -6.68
CA ASN A 234 5.81 12.41 -7.56
C ASN A 234 5.32 12.19 -9.02
N GLY A 235 4.17 11.51 -9.19
CA GLY A 235 3.60 11.20 -10.50
C GLY A 235 4.17 9.99 -11.24
N TYR A 236 5.28 9.37 -10.78
CA TYR A 236 5.83 8.16 -11.42
C TYR A 236 4.93 6.93 -11.21
N ILE A 237 4.51 6.72 -9.96
CA ILE A 237 3.76 5.54 -9.55
C ILE A 237 2.64 5.97 -8.61
N ASN A 238 1.41 5.59 -8.94
CA ASN A 238 0.27 5.72 -8.03
C ASN A 238 0.21 4.51 -7.11
N ILE A 239 0.39 4.74 -5.81
CA ILE A 239 0.36 3.73 -4.77
C ILE A 239 -1.11 3.39 -4.51
N ASN A 240 -1.58 2.31 -5.12
CA ASN A 240 -2.94 1.81 -4.96
C ASN A 240 -2.97 0.29 -5.14
N HIS A 241 -4.14 -0.32 -4.90
CA HIS A 241 -4.32 -1.77 -5.11
C HIS A 241 -4.07 -2.20 -6.56
N MET A 242 -4.35 -1.33 -7.55
CA MET A 242 -4.10 -1.66 -8.96
C MET A 242 -2.61 -1.80 -9.25
N PHE A 243 -1.77 -0.95 -8.65
CA PHE A 243 -0.32 -1.03 -8.76
C PHE A 243 0.21 -2.32 -8.15
N TYR A 244 -0.25 -2.69 -6.95
CA TYR A 244 0.09 -3.98 -6.34
C TYR A 244 -0.29 -5.17 -7.24
N GLY A 245 -1.50 -5.14 -7.82
CA GLY A 245 -1.93 -6.17 -8.78
C GLY A 245 -1.04 -6.26 -10.02
N LYS A 246 -0.62 -5.12 -10.58
CA LYS A 246 0.33 -5.08 -11.71
C LYS A 246 1.70 -5.64 -11.32
N ALA A 247 2.20 -5.30 -10.13
CA ALA A 247 3.46 -5.82 -9.62
C ALA A 247 3.42 -7.35 -9.42
N LEU A 248 2.35 -7.87 -8.83
CA LEU A 248 2.14 -9.32 -8.70
C LEU A 248 2.10 -10.03 -10.06
N LEU A 249 1.38 -9.46 -11.02
CA LEU A 249 1.28 -10.03 -12.36
C LEU A 249 2.67 -10.09 -13.01
N LEU A 250 3.47 -9.04 -12.90
CA LEU A 250 4.84 -9.01 -13.43
C LEU A 250 5.72 -10.09 -12.79
N ILE A 251 5.65 -10.27 -11.46
CA ILE A 251 6.37 -11.33 -10.74
C ILE A 251 5.92 -12.72 -11.22
N LEU A 252 4.62 -12.95 -11.36
CA LEU A 252 4.08 -14.23 -11.85
C LEU A 252 4.52 -14.52 -13.28
N THR A 253 4.47 -13.52 -14.17
CA THR A 253 4.98 -13.65 -15.55
C THR A 253 6.46 -14.02 -15.55
N TYR A 254 7.27 -13.39 -14.71
CA TYR A 254 8.68 -13.74 -14.59
C TYR A 254 8.90 -15.18 -14.12
N VAL A 255 8.15 -15.64 -13.10
CA VAL A 255 8.19 -17.03 -12.62
C VAL A 255 7.82 -18.00 -13.75
N ILE A 256 6.76 -17.71 -14.51
CA ILE A 256 6.33 -18.55 -15.64
C ILE A 256 7.43 -18.65 -16.70
N ILE A 257 8.06 -17.53 -17.05
CA ILE A 257 9.18 -17.50 -18.01
C ILE A 257 10.34 -18.39 -17.52
N LEU A 258 10.71 -18.30 -16.25
CA LEU A 258 11.77 -19.16 -15.69
C LEU A 258 11.40 -20.64 -15.75
N VAL A 259 10.15 -20.99 -15.41
CA VAL A 259 9.67 -22.38 -15.48
C VAL A 259 9.70 -22.89 -16.93
N GLN A 260 9.31 -22.07 -17.90
CA GLN A 260 9.36 -22.44 -19.32
C GLN A 260 10.79 -22.74 -19.77
N PHE A 261 11.76 -21.90 -19.44
CA PHE A 261 13.18 -22.16 -19.74
C PHE A 261 13.64 -23.49 -19.14
N LYS A 262 13.24 -23.82 -17.91
CA LYS A 262 13.57 -25.11 -17.28
C LYS A 262 13.04 -26.31 -18.03
N LEU A 263 11.77 -26.25 -18.43
CA LEU A 263 11.13 -27.36 -19.14
C LEU A 263 11.85 -27.58 -20.48
N THR A 264 12.19 -26.50 -21.19
CA THR A 264 12.97 -26.57 -22.42
C THR A 264 14.36 -27.19 -22.19
N ASP A 265 15.10 -26.78 -21.16
CA ASP A 265 16.41 -27.36 -20.82
C ASP A 265 16.30 -28.86 -20.48
N TRP A 266 15.27 -29.25 -19.72
CA TRP A 266 15.04 -30.65 -19.37
C TRP A 266 14.72 -31.51 -20.60
N PHE A 267 13.85 -31.04 -21.51
CA PHE A 267 13.56 -31.73 -22.76
C PHE A 267 14.82 -31.89 -23.64
N ILE A 268 15.69 -30.87 -23.73
CA ILE A 268 16.97 -30.96 -24.47
C ILE A 268 17.91 -31.97 -23.80
N THR A 269 17.98 -31.98 -22.47
CA THR A 269 18.83 -32.92 -21.72
C THR A 269 18.34 -34.36 -21.92
N GLU A 270 17.04 -34.61 -21.84
CA GLU A 270 16.49 -35.96 -22.01
C GLU A 270 16.58 -36.46 -23.46
N THR A 271 16.35 -35.58 -24.44
CA THR A 271 16.57 -35.92 -25.86
C THR A 271 18.03 -36.19 -26.19
N SER A 272 18.98 -35.43 -25.64
CA SER A 272 20.41 -35.70 -25.83
C SER A 272 20.84 -37.04 -25.20
N VAL A 273 20.33 -37.41 -24.03
CA VAL A 273 20.54 -38.74 -23.41
C VAL A 273 19.89 -39.86 -24.24
N LEU A 274 18.70 -39.61 -24.81
CA LEU A 274 18.01 -40.53 -25.71
C LEU A 274 18.68 -40.70 -27.09
N ILE A 275 19.49 -39.74 -27.55
CA ILE A 275 20.25 -39.82 -28.81
C ILE A 275 21.61 -40.53 -28.59
N VAL A 276 22.21 -40.39 -27.40
CA VAL A 276 23.49 -41.04 -27.04
C VAL A 276 23.31 -42.53 -26.69
N ARG A 277 22.19 -42.93 -26.10
CA ARG A 277 21.91 -44.36 -25.80
C ARG A 277 21.85 -45.28 -27.03
N PRO A 278 21.18 -44.95 -28.14
CA PRO A 278 21.11 -45.83 -29.31
C PRO A 278 22.43 -45.88 -30.09
N THR A 279 23.24 -44.81 -30.07
CA THR A 279 24.55 -44.80 -30.76
C THR A 279 25.58 -45.70 -30.07
N LEU A 280 25.55 -45.81 -28.74
CA LEU A 280 26.39 -46.76 -28.00
C LEU A 280 25.96 -48.23 -28.19
N ILE A 281 24.66 -48.49 -28.35
CA ILE A 281 24.13 -49.84 -28.65
C ILE A 281 24.48 -50.27 -30.08
N ILE A 282 24.49 -49.34 -31.05
CA ILE A 282 24.88 -49.61 -32.44
C ILE A 282 26.40 -49.81 -32.57
N ALA A 283 27.22 -49.05 -31.84
CA ALA A 283 28.67 -49.23 -31.83
C ALA A 283 29.09 -50.58 -31.22
N LYS A 284 28.40 -51.05 -30.16
CA LYS A 284 28.67 -52.34 -29.53
C LYS A 284 28.23 -53.55 -30.38
N ARG A 285 27.30 -53.37 -31.32
CA ARG A 285 26.89 -54.40 -32.31
C ARG A 285 27.79 -54.51 -33.53
N ARG A 286 28.70 -53.55 -33.78
CA ARG A 286 29.69 -53.61 -34.88
C ARG A 286 31.05 -54.17 -34.45
N LEU A 287 31.24 -54.46 -33.16
CA LEU A 287 32.49 -54.95 -32.57
C LEU A 287 32.42 -56.43 -32.14
N ASN A 288 31.32 -57.13 -32.43
CA ASN A 288 31.18 -58.58 -32.29
C ASN A 288 30.88 -59.21 -33.65
#